data_AF-A0A6B3I465-F1
#
_entry.id   AF-A0A6B3I465-F1
#
_cell.length_a   1.000
_cell.length_b   1.000
_cell.length_c   1.000
_cell.angle_alpha   90.00
_cell.angle_beta   90.00
_cell.angle_gamma   90.00
#
_symmetry.space_group_name_H-M   'P 1'
#
loop_
_entity.id
_entity.type
_entity.pdbx_description
1 polymer ?
#
loop_
_entity_poly.entity_id
_entity_poly.type
_entity_poly.pdbx_seq_one_letter_code
_entity_poly.pdbx_strand_id
1 'polypeptide(L)'
;GSGSGSGDGSDTVQSDVPVTGVAWSVDSLTVGGKKTEAPAGSRLEIDPKGRAKAGFGCNHISADARVEGDRITFGKPVSTQMACDETTEKAE
;
A
#
# COMPACT_ATOMS: atom_id res chain seq x y z
N GLY A 1 -36.69 -29.27 22.43
CA GLY A 1 -36.31 -28.82 21.08
C GLY A 1 -34.99 -28.12 21.19
N SER A 2 -33.95 -28.67 20.58
CA SER A 2 -32.62 -28.05 20.55
C SER A 2 -32.59 -26.96 19.49
N GLY A 3 -32.32 -25.72 19.89
CA GLY A 3 -32.00 -24.62 18.98
C GLY A 3 -30.56 -24.20 19.25
N SER A 4 -29.60 -24.75 18.52
CA SER A 4 -28.22 -24.31 18.54
C SER A 4 -28.06 -23.27 17.44
N GLY A 5 -28.02 -21.99 17.83
CA GLY A 5 -27.65 -20.90 16.94
C GLY A 5 -26.15 -20.73 16.95
N SER A 6 -25.44 -21.39 16.03
CA SER A 6 -24.03 -21.11 15.78
C SER A 6 -23.94 -19.88 14.88
N GLY A 7 -23.62 -18.74 15.48
CA GLY A 7 -23.27 -17.52 14.76
C GLY A 7 -21.79 -17.56 14.37
N ASP A 8 -21.48 -18.16 13.23
CA ASP A 8 -20.17 -18.05 12.60
C ASP A 8 -20.14 -16.77 11.76
N GLY A 9 -19.97 -15.63 12.44
CA GLY A 9 -19.74 -14.33 11.81
C GLY A 9 -18.31 -14.21 11.32
N SER A 10 -17.97 -14.86 10.21
CA SER A 10 -16.80 -14.48 9.42
C SER A 10 -17.20 -13.31 8.52
N ASP A 11 -17.31 -12.12 9.10
CA ASP A 11 -17.49 -10.88 8.35
C ASP A 11 -16.17 -10.53 7.64
N THR A 12 -15.87 -11.21 6.55
CA THR A 12 -14.87 -10.74 5.60
C THR A 12 -15.45 -9.50 4.93
N VAL A 13 -14.96 -8.33 5.32
CA VAL A 13 -15.27 -7.08 4.60
C VAL A 13 -14.64 -7.20 3.21
N GLN A 14 -15.41 -7.70 2.25
CA GLN A 14 -15.09 -7.60 0.83
C GLN A 14 -15.30 -6.14 0.46
N SER A 15 -14.20 -5.39 0.36
CA SER A 15 -14.25 -4.08 -0.25
C SER A 15 -14.45 -4.28 -1.75
N ASP A 16 -15.52 -3.73 -2.32
CA ASP A 16 -15.79 -3.78 -3.76
C ASP A 16 -14.76 -3.00 -4.58
N VAL A 17 -13.91 -2.20 -3.91
CA VAL A 17 -12.85 -1.41 -4.57
C VAL A 17 -11.67 -2.32 -4.89
N PRO A 18 -11.32 -2.52 -6.18
CA PRO A 18 -10.15 -3.31 -6.54
C PRO A 18 -8.89 -2.62 -6.02
N VAL A 19 -7.89 -3.42 -5.63
CA VAL A 19 -6.57 -2.90 -5.25
C VAL A 19 -5.83 -2.31 -6.46
N THR A 20 -6.03 -2.88 -7.65
CA THR A 20 -5.36 -2.46 -8.89
C THR A 20 -6.17 -1.41 -9.65
N GLY A 21 -5.47 -0.57 -10.41
CA GLY A 21 -6.08 0.53 -11.18
C GLY A 21 -6.65 1.66 -10.31
N VAL A 22 -6.33 1.67 -9.01
CA VAL A 22 -6.74 2.68 -8.05
C VAL A 22 -5.52 3.46 -7.58
N ALA A 23 -5.64 4.79 -7.62
CA ALA A 23 -4.66 5.70 -7.05
C ALA A 23 -4.95 5.90 -5.56
N TRP A 24 -4.20 5.21 -4.71
CA TRP A 24 -4.31 5.28 -3.26
C TRP A 24 -3.54 6.48 -2.72
N SER A 25 -4.16 7.25 -1.83
CA SER A 25 -3.45 8.23 -1.01
C SER A 25 -2.87 7.53 0.21
N VAL A 26 -1.64 7.87 0.57
CA VAL A 26 -0.96 7.29 1.73
C VAL A 26 -1.02 8.31 2.86
N ASP A 27 -1.65 7.94 3.97
CA ASP A 27 -1.79 8.83 5.12
C ASP A 27 -0.60 8.74 6.08
N SER A 28 0.00 7.55 6.21
CA SER A 28 1.08 7.31 7.17
C SER A 28 1.92 6.11 6.79
N LEU A 29 3.15 6.11 7.30
CA LEU A 29 4.14 5.05 7.16
C LEU A 29 4.50 4.50 8.53
N THR A 30 4.87 3.22 8.62
CA THR A 30 5.40 2.64 9.85
C THR A 30 6.71 1.93 9.54
N VAL A 31 7.82 2.45 10.08
CA VAL A 31 9.17 1.92 9.85
C VAL A 31 9.78 1.57 11.19
N GLY A 32 10.25 0.33 11.35
CA GLY A 32 10.82 -0.15 12.61
C GLY A 32 9.84 -0.04 13.80
N GLY A 33 8.53 -0.14 13.55
CA GLY A 33 7.48 0.00 14.57
C GLY A 33 7.11 1.45 14.92
N LYS A 34 7.77 2.45 14.36
CA LYS A 34 7.42 3.87 14.54
C LYS A 34 6.51 4.33 13.41
N LYS A 35 5.31 4.80 13.76
CA LYS A 35 4.38 5.44 12.82
C LYS A 35 4.76 6.91 12.61
N THR A 36 4.76 7.35 11.35
CA THR A 36 4.95 8.76 10.94
C THR A 36 3.89 9.13 9.91
N GLU A 37 3.45 10.38 9.90
CA GLU A 37 2.62 10.90 8.81
C GLU A 37 3.40 10.84 7.49
N ALA A 38 2.69 10.51 6.41
CA ALA A 38 3.28 10.49 5.09
C ALA A 38 3.44 11.93 4.57
N PRO A 39 4.49 12.23 3.79
CA PRO A 39 4.62 13.53 3.14
C PRO A 39 3.40 13.87 2.28
N ALA A 40 3.08 15.16 2.19
CA ALA A 40 1.92 15.62 1.45
C ALA A 40 1.99 15.16 -0.02
N GLY A 41 0.87 14.61 -0.51
CA GLY A 41 0.78 14.11 -1.88
C GLY A 41 1.33 12.68 -2.08
N SER A 42 1.68 11.98 -1.00
CA SER A 42 2.11 10.58 -1.08
C SER A 42 1.04 9.69 -1.70
N ARG A 43 1.42 8.90 -2.70
CA ARG A 43 0.50 8.03 -3.46
C ARG A 43 1.11 6.69 -3.80
N LEU A 44 0.24 5.69 -3.92
CA LEU A 44 0.55 4.35 -4.40
C LEU A 44 -0.48 3.94 -5.46
N GLU A 45 -0.01 3.38 -6.56
CA GLU A 45 -0.85 2.74 -7.57
C GLU A 45 -0.24 1.40 -7.96
N ILE A 46 -1.09 0.37 -8.07
CA ILE A 46 -0.73 -0.91 -8.67
C ILE A 46 -1.51 -1.03 -9.96
N ASP A 47 -0.83 -1.05 -11.09
CA ASP A 47 -1.52 -1.18 -12.37
C ASP A 47 -2.07 -2.61 -12.58
N PRO A 48 -3.08 -2.80 -13.46
CA PRO A 48 -3.63 -4.13 -13.75
C PRO A 48 -2.63 -5.12 -14.37
N LYS A 49 -1.44 -4.65 -14.78
CA LYS A 49 -0.37 -5.47 -15.37
C LYS A 49 0.65 -5.93 -14.32
N GLY A 50 0.46 -5.56 -13.06
CA GLY A 50 1.34 -5.95 -11.96
C GLY A 50 2.57 -5.06 -11.81
N ARG A 51 2.46 -3.76 -12.06
CA ARG A 51 3.48 -2.77 -11.70
C ARG A 51 2.98 -1.83 -10.64
N ALA A 52 3.71 -1.77 -9.53
CA ALA A 52 3.53 -0.79 -8.48
C ALA A 52 4.37 0.46 -8.76
N LYS A 53 3.75 1.63 -8.55
CA LYS A 53 4.41 2.94 -8.54
C LYS A 53 4.02 3.65 -7.26
N ALA A 54 5.00 4.16 -6.55
CA ALA A 54 4.79 4.94 -5.35
C ALA A 54 5.60 6.23 -5.39
N GLY A 55 5.06 7.28 -4.78
CA GLY A 55 5.79 8.50 -4.46
C GLY A 55 5.53 8.84 -3.02
N PHE A 56 6.57 9.01 -2.22
CA PHE A 56 6.49 9.40 -0.81
C PHE A 56 7.17 10.74 -0.56
N GLY A 57 7.29 11.58 -1.60
CA GLY A 57 8.16 12.74 -1.56
C GLY A 57 8.67 13.10 -2.95
N CYS A 58 9.96 13.41 -3.02
CA CYS A 58 10.59 13.86 -4.23
C CYS A 58 11.08 12.67 -5.07
N ASN A 59 11.44 11.54 -4.44
CA ASN A 59 11.78 10.31 -5.14
C ASN A 59 10.55 9.46 -5.51
N HIS A 60 10.68 8.79 -6.65
CA HIS A 60 9.69 7.86 -7.18
C HIS A 60 10.21 6.43 -7.07
N ILE A 61 9.36 5.55 -6.57
CA ILE A 61 9.64 4.11 -6.38
C ILE A 61 8.79 3.31 -7.35
N SER A 62 9.38 2.27 -7.94
CA SER A 62 8.68 1.30 -8.76
C SER A 62 9.09 -0.12 -8.39
N ALA A 63 8.14 -1.05 -8.50
CA ALA A 63 8.38 -2.48 -8.28
C ALA A 63 7.40 -3.30 -9.12
N ASP A 64 7.77 -4.53 -9.46
CA ASP A 64 6.77 -5.51 -9.90
C ASP A 64 5.88 -5.91 -8.71
N ALA A 65 4.61 -6.19 -8.96
CA ALA A 65 3.63 -6.55 -7.94
C ALA A 65 2.74 -7.70 -8.44
N ARG A 66 2.48 -8.67 -7.56
CA ARG A 66 1.51 -9.75 -7.81
C ARG A 66 0.43 -9.68 -6.75
N VAL A 67 -0.83 -9.61 -7.19
CA VAL A 67 -2.01 -9.59 -6.32
C VAL A 67 -2.71 -10.94 -6.43
N GLU A 68 -2.82 -11.64 -5.32
CA GLU A 68 -3.40 -12.97 -5.20
C GLU A 68 -4.40 -12.98 -4.04
N GLY A 69 -5.68 -12.78 -4.33
CA GLY A 69 -6.72 -12.66 -3.31
C GLY A 69 -6.46 -11.45 -2.39
N ASP A 70 -6.18 -11.72 -1.12
CA ASP A 70 -5.88 -10.74 -0.08
C ASP A 70 -4.37 -10.46 0.08
N ARG A 71 -3.51 -11.13 -0.70
CA ARG A 71 -2.05 -11.00 -0.62
C ARG A 71 -1.49 -10.20 -1.78
N ILE A 72 -0.64 -9.23 -1.47
CA ILE A 72 0.18 -8.49 -2.45
C ILE A 72 1.65 -8.84 -2.21
N THR A 73 2.34 -9.30 -3.25
CA THR A 73 3.78 -9.57 -3.22
C THR A 73 4.50 -8.59 -4.12
N PHE A 74 5.42 -7.81 -3.55
CA PHE A 74 6.27 -6.87 -4.30
C PHE A 74 7.61 -7.52 -4.64
N GLY A 75 8.08 -7.27 -5.85
CA GLY A 75 9.44 -7.58 -6.30
C GLY A 75 10.45 -6.57 -5.75
N LYS A 76 11.68 -6.63 -6.27
CA LYS A 76 12.74 -5.70 -5.86
C LYS A 76 12.36 -4.27 -6.27
N PRO A 77 12.33 -3.30 -5.34
CA PRO A 77 12.04 -1.93 -5.68
C PRO A 77 13.24 -1.27 -6.38
N VAL A 78 12.93 -0.34 -7.27
CA VAL A 78 13.86 0.60 -7.90
C VAL A 78 13.37 2.00 -7.61
N SER A 79 14.26 2.84 -7.08
CA SER A 79 13.98 4.25 -6.77
C SER A 79 14.86 5.17 -7.59
N THR A 80 14.37 6.38 -7.86
CA THR A 80 15.25 7.50 -8.22
C THR A 80 16.07 7.93 -7.00
N GLN A 81 17.20 8.58 -7.25
CA GLN A 81 18.03 9.25 -6.23
C GLN A 81 18.18 10.71 -6.62
N MET A 82 17.10 11.47 -6.52
CA MET A 82 17.13 12.92 -6.66
C MET A 82 17.57 13.55 -5.34
N ALA A 83 18.31 14.66 -5.41
CA ALA A 83 18.65 15.44 -4.22
C ALA A 83 17.37 16.12 -3.71
N CYS A 84 16.85 15.62 -2.60
CA CYS A 84 15.63 16.13 -1.97
C CYS A 84 16.00 16.84 -0.65
N ASP A 85 15.10 17.66 -0.10
CA ASP A 85 15.30 18.23 1.24
C ASP A 85 15.33 17.10 2.30
N GLU A 86 16.13 17.25 3.36
CA GLU A 86 16.40 16.19 4.36
C GLU A 86 15.15 15.57 4.99
N THR A 87 14.07 16.34 5.16
CA THR A 87 12.80 15.86 5.71
C THR A 87 12.09 14.88 4.78
N THR A 88 12.30 15.03 3.48
CA THR A 88 11.70 14.23 2.43
C THR A 88 12.49 12.94 2.23
N GLU A 89 13.83 12.99 2.28
CA GLU A 89 14.68 11.79 2.19
C GLU A 89 14.43 10.78 3.32
N LYS A 90 14.07 11.25 4.53
CA LYS A 90 13.84 10.37 5.70
C LYS A 90 12.59 9.50 5.58
N ALA A 91 11.65 9.87 4.70
CA ALA A 91 10.38 9.19 4.50
C ALA A 91 10.41 8.20 3.32
N GLU A 92 11.49 8.20 2.54
CA GLU A 92 11.67 7.41 1.32
C GLU A 92 12.38 6.06 1.55
#